data_AF-A0A2M8PWD3-F1
#
_entry.id   AF-A0A2M8PWD3-F1
#
_cell.length_a   1.000
_cell.length_b   1.000
_cell.length_c   1.000
_cell.angle_alpha   90.00
_cell.angle_beta   90.00
_cell.angle_gamma   90.00
#
_symmetry.space_group_name_H-M   'P 1'
#
loop_
_entity.id
_entity.type
_entity.pdbx_description
1 polymer ?
#
loop_
_entity_poly.entity_id
_entity_poly.type
_entity_poly.pdbx_seq_one_letter_code
_entity_poly.pdbx_strand_id
1 'polypeptide(L)'
;LEGVLNLWVAPTDDPSAAKPITQEHVRNIRFYEWAYTSRHLLYMQDANGDENWHVICVDVESGESRDLTPLEGVNAYISALSHLLPEEVLISINNRVPQLHDLYRVNLLTGERTLILENPGFADLVTDKHFAVRLAIAPQADGSFDVLQPNEQGSWSLWTRIPHEDSATTQPYGFSADGNTLYLGDSRGRNTSALFAIDMRNNAQRLIAADARADLSKVVVHPTEN
;
A
#
# COMPACT_ATOMS: atom_id res chain seq x y z
N LEU A 1 -15.88 20.33 -14.41
CA LEU A 1 -16.24 19.13 -13.63
C LEU A 1 -17.35 18.26 -14.22
N GLU A 2 -18.18 18.71 -15.16
CA GLU A 2 -18.82 17.91 -16.24
C GLU A 2 -19.18 16.42 -15.99
N GLY A 3 -19.59 16.03 -14.77
CA GLY A 3 -19.82 14.63 -14.39
C GLY A 3 -18.57 13.78 -14.10
N VAL A 4 -17.37 14.37 -14.10
CA VAL A 4 -16.08 13.69 -13.87
C VAL A 4 -15.59 13.88 -12.43
N LEU A 5 -15.26 12.78 -11.76
CA LEU A 5 -14.75 12.79 -10.39
C LEU A 5 -13.35 13.41 -10.34
N ASN A 6 -13.20 14.39 -9.47
CA ASN A 6 -11.98 15.14 -9.22
C ASN A 6 -11.71 15.22 -7.72
N LEU A 7 -10.48 15.60 -7.36
CA LEU A 7 -10.12 15.83 -5.97
C LEU A 7 -10.55 17.22 -5.53
N TRP A 8 -11.20 17.27 -4.37
CA TRP A 8 -11.62 18.50 -3.71
C TRP A 8 -11.03 18.54 -2.31
N VAL A 9 -10.53 19.71 -1.91
CA VAL A 9 -9.99 19.93 -0.57
C VAL A 9 -10.70 21.11 0.06
N ALA A 10 -11.05 20.95 1.34
CA ALA A 10 -11.70 21.96 2.16
C ALA A 10 -11.04 22.01 3.54
N PRO A 11 -11.09 23.15 4.24
CA PRO A 11 -10.83 23.21 5.67
C PRO A 11 -11.72 22.21 6.43
N THR A 12 -11.20 21.58 7.48
CA THR A 12 -11.94 20.58 8.25
C THR A 12 -13.09 21.18 9.05
N ASP A 13 -13.02 22.48 9.37
CA ASP A 13 -14.04 23.27 10.05
C ASP A 13 -15.04 23.95 9.10
N ASP A 14 -14.76 23.98 7.79
CA ASP A 14 -15.69 24.47 6.76
C ASP A 14 -15.63 23.64 5.46
N PRO A 15 -16.31 22.47 5.43
CA PRO A 15 -16.41 21.66 4.22
C PRO A 15 -17.10 22.36 3.03
N SER A 16 -17.85 23.44 3.26
CA SER A 16 -18.52 24.19 2.19
C SER A 16 -17.56 25.05 1.37
N ALA A 17 -16.39 25.37 1.92
CA ALA A 17 -15.31 26.10 1.25
C ALA A 17 -14.42 25.20 0.36
N ALA A 18 -14.88 23.98 0.02
CA ALA A 18 -14.15 23.05 -0.83
C ALA A 18 -13.76 23.68 -2.17
N LYS A 19 -12.54 23.40 -2.62
CA LYS A 19 -12.02 23.81 -3.93
C LYS A 19 -11.51 22.59 -4.70
N PRO A 20 -11.68 22.55 -6.03
CA PRO A 20 -11.08 21.49 -6.83
C PRO A 20 -9.57 21.69 -6.86
N ILE A 21 -8.83 20.62 -6.57
CA ILE A 21 -7.37 20.59 -6.65
C ILE A 21 -6.92 20.03 -8.01
N THR A 22 -7.77 19.22 -8.65
CA THR A 22 -7.53 18.68 -10.00
C THR A 22 -8.56 19.20 -10.99
N GLN A 23 -8.23 19.15 -12.28
CA GLN A 23 -9.09 19.58 -13.39
C GLN A 23 -9.18 18.49 -14.47
N GLU A 24 -9.53 17.27 -14.07
CA GLU A 24 -9.76 16.14 -14.97
C GLU A 24 -11.11 16.29 -15.71
N HIS A 25 -11.08 16.05 -17.02
CA HIS A 25 -12.24 16.17 -17.91
C HIS A 25 -12.64 14.86 -18.60
N VAL A 26 -11.84 13.79 -18.45
CA VAL A 26 -12.04 12.54 -19.20
C VAL A 26 -12.27 11.35 -18.28
N ARG A 27 -11.36 11.11 -17.32
CA ARG A 27 -11.40 9.95 -16.43
C ARG A 27 -11.58 10.38 -14.98
N ASN A 28 -12.40 9.60 -14.27
CA ASN A 28 -12.68 9.80 -12.86
C ASN A 28 -11.45 9.43 -12.02
N ILE A 29 -11.01 10.34 -11.15
CA ILE A 29 -10.09 10.00 -10.08
C ILE A 29 -10.85 9.20 -9.03
N ARG A 30 -10.41 7.96 -8.76
CA ARG A 30 -11.07 7.04 -7.81
C ARG A 30 -10.22 6.68 -6.60
N PHE A 31 -8.91 6.75 -6.73
CA PHE A 31 -7.95 6.38 -5.70
C PHE A 31 -7.08 7.59 -5.40
N TYR A 32 -7.03 7.99 -4.13
CA TYR A 32 -6.19 9.07 -3.66
C TYR A 32 -5.77 8.83 -2.22
N GLU A 33 -4.63 9.39 -1.85
CA GLU A 33 -4.07 9.33 -0.50
C GLU A 33 -3.45 10.68 -0.14
N TRP A 34 -3.57 11.09 1.12
CA TRP A 34 -2.81 12.24 1.63
C TRP A 34 -1.38 11.82 1.95
N ALA A 35 -0.40 12.55 1.40
CA ALA A 35 0.96 12.44 1.87
C ALA A 35 1.11 13.12 3.24
N TYR A 36 2.10 12.70 4.02
CA TYR A 36 2.36 13.27 5.35
C TYR A 36 3.07 14.63 5.32
N THR A 37 3.31 15.19 4.12
CA THR A 37 3.79 16.58 3.96
C THR A 37 2.74 17.64 4.34
N SER A 38 1.49 17.25 4.58
CA SER A 38 0.36 18.17 4.80
C SER A 38 0.08 19.14 3.63
N ARG A 39 0.70 18.90 2.47
CA ARG A 39 0.63 19.75 1.28
C ARG A 39 0.37 18.97 -0.01
N HIS A 40 0.68 17.69 -0.04
CA HIS A 40 0.56 16.88 -1.26
C HIS A 40 -0.52 15.82 -1.12
N LEU A 41 -1.30 15.68 -2.19
CA LEU A 41 -2.19 14.55 -2.45
C LEU A 41 -1.55 13.67 -3.52
N LEU A 42 -1.63 12.36 -3.33
CA LEU A 42 -1.31 11.39 -4.36
C LEU A 42 -2.61 10.85 -4.93
N TYR A 43 -2.65 10.61 -6.24
CA TYR A 43 -3.76 9.92 -6.88
C TYR A 43 -3.29 9.04 -8.02
N MET A 44 -4.11 8.06 -8.36
CA MET A 44 -3.85 7.17 -9.49
C MET A 44 -4.76 7.53 -10.66
N GLN A 45 -4.19 7.62 -11.85
CA GLN A 45 -4.91 7.91 -13.08
C GLN A 45 -4.42 7.00 -14.22
N ASP A 46 -5.35 6.47 -15.01
CA ASP A 46 -5.06 5.74 -16.25
C ASP A 46 -5.30 6.62 -17.49
N ALA A 47 -4.77 6.20 -18.64
CA ALA A 47 -5.03 6.85 -19.91
C ALA A 47 -6.15 6.11 -20.65
N ASN A 48 -7.35 6.71 -20.72
CA ASN A 48 -8.48 6.19 -21.48
C ASN A 48 -8.91 4.75 -21.11
N GLY A 49 -8.69 4.32 -19.86
CA GLY A 49 -9.11 2.99 -19.40
C GLY A 49 -8.25 1.84 -19.89
N ASP A 50 -6.99 2.10 -20.23
CA ASP A 50 -6.00 1.06 -20.52
C ASP A 50 -5.51 0.30 -19.27
N GLU A 51 -5.95 0.72 -18.09
CA GLU A 51 -5.56 0.19 -16.77
C GLU A 51 -4.06 0.32 -16.48
N ASN A 52 -3.33 1.12 -17.27
CA ASN A 52 -1.96 1.51 -17.00
C ASN A 52 -1.99 2.72 -16.07
N TRP A 53 -2.11 2.43 -14.77
CA TRP A 53 -2.19 3.46 -13.75
C TRP A 53 -0.83 4.14 -13.56
N HIS A 54 -0.84 5.46 -13.55
CA HIS A 54 0.27 6.30 -13.12
C HIS A 54 -0.02 6.86 -11.73
N VAL A 55 1.01 7.07 -10.92
CA VAL A 55 0.90 7.73 -9.62
C VAL A 55 1.26 9.20 -9.78
N ILE A 56 0.29 10.07 -9.56
CA ILE A 56 0.41 11.51 -9.70
C ILE A 56 0.45 12.16 -8.31
N CYS A 57 1.38 13.09 -8.10
CA CYS A 57 1.47 13.94 -6.93
C CYS A 57 0.92 15.32 -7.28
N VAL A 58 0.02 15.88 -6.49
CA VAL A 58 -0.50 17.23 -6.66
C VAL A 58 -0.28 18.05 -5.39
N ASP A 59 0.24 19.26 -5.58
CA ASP A 59 0.36 20.28 -4.55
C ASP A 59 -0.99 20.95 -4.33
N VAL A 60 -1.54 20.89 -3.11
CA VAL A 60 -2.87 21.43 -2.81
C VAL A 60 -2.93 22.96 -2.72
N GLU A 61 -1.78 23.63 -2.57
CA GLU A 61 -1.70 25.09 -2.54
C GLU A 61 -1.63 25.66 -3.95
N SER A 62 -0.77 25.10 -4.81
CA SER A 62 -0.56 25.60 -6.17
C SER A 62 -1.48 24.95 -7.22
N GLY A 63 -1.95 23.73 -6.97
CA GLY A 63 -2.64 22.88 -7.96
C GLY A 63 -1.71 22.27 -9.01
N GLU A 64 -0.39 22.46 -8.90
CA GLU A 64 0.58 21.85 -9.81
C GLU A 64 0.68 20.35 -9.55
N SER A 65 0.68 19.57 -10.63
CA SER A 65 0.79 18.12 -10.58
C SER A 65 2.06 17.61 -11.24
N ARG A 66 2.56 16.47 -10.74
CA ARG A 66 3.73 15.75 -11.23
C ARG A 66 3.42 14.28 -11.32
N ASP A 67 3.65 13.69 -12.48
CA ASP A 67 3.69 12.23 -12.62
C ASP A 67 4.96 11.69 -11.96
N LEU A 68 4.81 10.84 -10.94
CA LEU A 68 5.90 10.17 -10.24
C LEU A 68 6.36 8.90 -10.97
N THR A 69 5.61 8.47 -11.97
CA THR A 69 5.86 7.29 -12.79
C THR A 69 5.77 7.59 -14.29
N PRO A 70 6.50 8.59 -14.83
CA PRO A 70 6.37 9.02 -16.23
C PRO A 70 7.08 8.04 -17.19
N LEU A 71 6.57 6.81 -17.25
CA LEU A 71 7.06 5.71 -18.07
C LEU A 71 5.91 5.23 -18.95
N GLU A 72 6.19 4.94 -20.22
CA GLU A 72 5.17 4.46 -21.15
C GLU A 72 4.81 2.99 -20.89
N GLY A 73 3.52 2.67 -20.92
CA GLY A 73 3.02 1.29 -20.84
C GLY A 73 3.24 0.60 -19.50
N VAL A 74 3.41 1.38 -18.42
CA VAL A 74 3.56 0.84 -17.06
C VAL A 74 2.24 0.89 -16.31
N ASN A 75 2.08 -0.07 -15.42
CA ASN A 75 1.11 -0.02 -14.34
C ASN A 75 1.87 0.22 -13.03
N ALA A 76 1.43 1.22 -12.28
CA ALA A 76 2.00 1.58 -11.01
C ALA A 76 0.93 1.85 -9.95
N TYR A 77 1.27 1.62 -8.69
CA TYR A 77 0.40 1.89 -7.55
C TYR A 77 1.20 2.28 -6.31
N ILE A 78 0.55 2.99 -5.39
CA ILE A 78 1.11 3.39 -4.10
C ILE A 78 1.19 2.14 -3.21
N SER A 79 2.40 1.72 -2.84
CA SER A 79 2.62 0.57 -1.97
C SER A 79 2.59 0.97 -0.49
N ALA A 80 3.16 2.13 -0.15
CA ALA A 80 3.16 2.62 1.24
C ALA A 80 3.44 4.12 1.36
N LEU A 81 2.86 4.71 2.42
CA LEU A 81 3.17 6.04 2.93
C LEU A 81 3.64 5.95 4.38
N SER A 82 4.49 6.89 4.80
CA SER A 82 4.98 6.94 6.17
C SER A 82 5.06 8.36 6.72
N HIS A 83 4.55 8.56 7.94
CA HIS A 83 4.72 9.81 8.68
C HIS A 83 6.17 10.03 9.14
N LEU A 84 6.98 8.98 9.20
CA LEU A 84 8.41 9.07 9.52
C LEU A 84 9.24 9.53 8.33
N LEU A 85 8.70 9.41 7.11
CA LEU A 85 9.35 9.75 5.85
C LEU A 85 8.36 10.57 4.99
N PRO A 86 7.95 11.77 5.45
CA PRO A 86 6.76 12.45 4.93
C PRO A 86 6.87 12.91 3.47
N GLU A 87 8.08 13.14 2.98
CA GLU A 87 8.39 13.56 1.61
C GLU A 87 8.61 12.38 0.66
N GLU A 88 8.38 11.15 1.12
CA GLU A 88 8.76 9.93 0.41
C GLU A 88 7.56 8.98 0.33
N VAL A 89 7.49 8.23 -0.77
CA VAL A 89 6.46 7.22 -1.01
C VAL A 89 7.09 5.96 -1.58
N LEU A 90 6.55 4.80 -1.22
CA LEU A 90 6.84 3.57 -1.93
C LEU A 90 5.84 3.37 -3.06
N ILE A 91 6.36 3.13 -4.26
CA ILE A 91 5.58 2.90 -5.47
C ILE A 91 6.05 1.59 -6.11
N SER A 92 5.09 0.73 -6.39
CA SER A 92 5.26 -0.51 -7.15
C SER A 92 5.13 -0.21 -8.64
N ILE A 93 6.10 -0.58 -9.49
CA ILE A 93 6.09 -0.29 -10.94
C ILE A 93 6.52 -1.53 -11.74
N ASN A 94 5.77 -1.92 -12.76
CA ASN A 94 6.06 -3.10 -13.60
C ASN A 94 6.86 -2.81 -14.89
N ASN A 95 7.81 -1.86 -14.84
CA ASN A 95 8.55 -1.40 -16.01
C ASN A 95 9.63 -2.38 -16.52
N ARG A 96 10.17 -3.22 -15.63
CA ARG A 96 11.22 -4.21 -15.98
C ARG A 96 10.62 -5.48 -16.58
N VAL A 97 9.59 -6.01 -15.94
CA VAL A 97 8.84 -7.21 -16.36
C VAL A 97 7.35 -6.89 -16.20
N PRO A 98 6.52 -6.96 -17.26
CA PRO A 98 5.12 -6.53 -17.19
C PRO A 98 4.28 -7.22 -16.11
N GLN A 99 4.65 -8.45 -15.73
CA GLN A 99 3.97 -9.24 -14.71
C GLN A 99 4.43 -8.96 -13.28
N LEU A 100 5.54 -8.23 -13.09
CA LEU A 100 6.18 -8.06 -11.78
C LEU A 100 6.41 -6.58 -11.48
N HIS A 101 5.84 -6.11 -10.38
CA HIS A 101 6.09 -4.76 -9.90
C HIS A 101 7.32 -4.74 -9.00
N ASP A 102 8.37 -4.05 -9.45
CA ASP A 102 9.52 -3.71 -8.64
C ASP A 102 9.14 -2.59 -7.67
N LEU A 103 9.77 -2.58 -6.49
CA LEU A 103 9.49 -1.61 -5.44
C LEU A 103 10.48 -0.45 -5.52
N TYR A 104 9.96 0.77 -5.69
CA TYR A 104 10.73 2.00 -5.72
C TYR A 104 10.38 2.89 -4.55
N ARG A 105 11.39 3.58 -4.01
CA ARG A 105 11.22 4.74 -3.14
C ARG A 105 11.29 6.00 -3.99
N VAL A 106 10.32 6.87 -3.85
CA VAL A 106 10.18 8.07 -4.68
C VAL A 106 10.06 9.30 -3.80
N ASN A 107 10.88 10.31 -4.07
CA ASN A 107 10.77 11.61 -3.43
C ASN A 107 9.62 12.40 -4.08
N LEU A 108 8.67 12.85 -3.27
CA LEU A 108 7.45 13.53 -3.71
C LEU A 108 7.73 14.92 -4.32
N LEU A 109 8.78 15.59 -3.86
CA LEU A 109 9.10 16.96 -4.25
C LEU A 109 9.86 16.99 -5.57
N THR A 110 10.83 16.09 -5.73
CA THR A 110 11.72 16.04 -6.90
C THR A 110 11.25 15.06 -7.97
N GLY A 111 10.51 14.02 -7.60
CA GLY A 111 10.19 12.87 -8.46
C GLY A 111 11.38 11.91 -8.65
N GLU A 112 12.47 12.06 -7.89
CA GLU A 112 13.60 11.14 -7.93
C GLU A 112 13.19 9.76 -7.43
N ARG A 113 13.58 8.71 -8.16
CA ARG A 113 13.23 7.31 -7.86
C ARG A 113 14.47 6.50 -7.56
N THR A 114 14.46 5.79 -6.45
CA THR A 114 15.49 4.81 -6.07
C THR A 114 14.86 3.42 -6.00
N LEU A 115 15.47 2.45 -6.69
CA LEU A 115 15.05 1.06 -6.62
C LEU A 115 15.36 0.48 -5.24
N ILE A 116 14.36 -0.13 -4.59
CA ILE A 116 14.50 -0.80 -3.29
C ILE A 116 14.62 -2.31 -3.48
N LEU A 117 13.77 -2.89 -4.33
CA LEU A 117 13.75 -4.33 -4.57
C LEU A 117 13.30 -4.63 -6.00
N GLU A 118 14.11 -5.39 -6.73
CA GLU A 118 13.63 -6.09 -7.92
C GLU A 118 12.77 -7.26 -7.47
N ASN A 119 11.50 -7.29 -7.89
CA ASN A 119 10.58 -8.33 -7.50
C ASN A 119 10.91 -9.63 -8.26
N PRO A 120 11.28 -10.72 -7.57
CA PRO A 120 11.66 -11.98 -8.20
C PRO A 120 10.45 -12.87 -8.55
N GLY A 121 9.22 -12.47 -8.22
CA GLY A 121 8.02 -13.30 -8.42
C GLY A 121 7.00 -13.26 -7.28
N PHE A 122 7.09 -12.31 -6.37
CA PHE A 122 6.15 -12.12 -5.27
C PHE A 122 4.89 -11.42 -5.74
N ALA A 123 3.74 -11.88 -5.22
CA ALA A 123 2.44 -11.25 -5.45
C ALA A 123 2.30 -9.94 -4.66
N ASP A 124 2.92 -9.85 -3.48
CA ASP A 124 2.88 -8.65 -2.64
C ASP A 124 4.10 -8.54 -1.73
N LEU A 125 4.36 -7.32 -1.22
CA LEU A 125 5.43 -6.98 -0.30
C LEU A 125 4.88 -6.21 0.89
N VAL A 126 5.21 -6.66 2.10
CA VAL A 126 4.83 -5.96 3.34
C VAL A 126 6.02 -5.16 3.84
N THR A 127 5.84 -3.85 3.99
CA THR A 127 6.86 -2.94 4.50
C THR A 127 6.47 -2.38 5.87
N ASP A 128 7.46 -1.96 6.64
CA ASP A 128 7.23 -1.18 7.86
C ASP A 128 7.25 0.34 7.60
N LYS A 129 7.07 1.13 8.66
CA LYS A 129 7.03 2.60 8.57
C LYS A 129 8.39 3.22 8.24
N HIS A 130 9.47 2.46 8.25
CA HIS A 130 10.78 2.89 7.77
C HIS A 130 11.02 2.48 6.32
N PHE A 131 10.00 1.94 5.63
CA PHE A 131 10.09 1.40 4.28
C PHE A 131 11.04 0.21 4.13
N ALA A 132 11.37 -0.45 5.24
CA ALA A 132 12.07 -1.73 5.17
C ALA A 132 11.09 -2.81 4.70
N VAL A 133 11.50 -3.63 3.73
CA VAL A 133 10.73 -4.80 3.31
C VAL A 133 10.84 -5.87 4.39
N ARG A 134 9.71 -6.28 4.95
CA ARG A 134 9.64 -7.17 6.11
C ARG A 134 9.12 -8.55 5.76
N LEU A 135 8.19 -8.64 4.81
CA LEU A 135 7.64 -9.89 4.32
C LEU A 135 7.39 -9.81 2.81
N ALA A 136 7.36 -10.97 2.17
CA ALA A 136 6.92 -11.14 0.79
C ALA A 136 5.85 -12.24 0.72
N ILE A 137 4.84 -12.03 -0.12
CA ILE A 137 3.77 -13.00 -0.36
C ILE A 137 4.06 -13.72 -1.68
N ALA A 138 4.34 -15.02 -1.62
CA ALA A 138 4.74 -15.83 -2.76
C ALA A 138 3.62 -16.83 -3.12
N PRO A 139 2.93 -16.67 -4.25
CA PRO A 139 1.88 -17.59 -4.67
C PRO A 139 2.46 -18.96 -5.01
N GLN A 140 1.72 -20.02 -4.68
CA GLN A 140 2.04 -21.40 -5.00
C GLN A 140 1.06 -21.97 -6.02
N ALA A 141 1.48 -23.03 -6.72
CA ALA A 141 0.68 -23.64 -7.79
C ALA A 141 -0.63 -24.29 -7.28
N ASP A 142 -0.70 -24.63 -5.99
CA ASP A 142 -1.90 -25.18 -5.34
C ASP A 142 -2.86 -24.09 -4.83
N GLY A 143 -2.57 -22.81 -5.10
CA GLY A 143 -3.36 -21.67 -4.64
C GLY A 143 -3.08 -21.26 -3.19
N SER A 144 -2.12 -21.90 -2.51
CA SER A 144 -1.62 -21.42 -1.22
C SER A 144 -0.68 -20.22 -1.40
N PHE A 145 -0.39 -19.53 -0.30
CA PHE A 145 0.65 -18.50 -0.24
C PHE A 145 1.73 -18.89 0.76
N ASP A 146 2.99 -18.77 0.34
CA ASP A 146 4.12 -18.72 1.25
C ASP A 146 4.36 -17.27 1.65
N VAL A 147 4.37 -17.00 2.95
CA VAL A 147 4.81 -15.72 3.49
C VAL A 147 6.27 -15.87 3.86
N LEU A 148 7.12 -15.14 3.16
CA LEU A 148 8.56 -15.21 3.28
C LEU A 148 9.08 -14.00 4.05
N GLN A 149 10.13 -14.20 4.84
CA GLN A 149 10.83 -13.13 5.55
C GLN A 149 12.26 -12.99 4.99
N PRO A 150 12.75 -11.77 4.76
CA PRO A 150 14.12 -11.56 4.30
C PRO A 150 15.09 -11.70 5.48
N ASN A 151 16.29 -12.20 5.21
CA ASN A 151 17.41 -12.15 6.14
C ASN A 151 18.30 -10.92 5.86
N GLU A 152 19.32 -10.70 6.70
CA GLU A 152 20.25 -9.56 6.57
C GLU A 152 21.04 -9.57 5.25
N GLN A 153 21.15 -10.72 4.58
CA GLN A 153 21.84 -10.89 3.31
C GLN A 153 20.89 -10.76 2.10
N GLY A 154 19.60 -10.49 2.31
CA GLY A 154 18.59 -10.36 1.25
C GLY A 154 18.03 -11.68 0.71
N SER A 155 18.39 -12.82 1.31
CA SER A 155 17.76 -14.11 1.01
C SER A 155 16.45 -14.28 1.78
N TRP A 156 15.54 -15.08 1.22
CA TRP A 156 14.20 -15.28 1.76
C TRP A 156 14.07 -16.64 2.45
N SER A 157 13.42 -16.68 3.61
CA SER A 157 13.05 -17.90 4.32
C SER A 157 11.54 -17.95 4.58
N LEU A 158 10.97 -19.16 4.62
CA LEU A 158 9.56 -19.35 4.94
C LEU A 158 9.29 -18.93 6.38
N TRP A 159 8.41 -17.95 6.57
CA TRP A 159 7.90 -17.55 7.88
C TRP A 159 6.63 -18.32 8.21
N THR A 160 5.66 -18.36 7.28
CA THR A 160 4.46 -19.17 7.42
C THR A 160 3.86 -19.52 6.08
N ARG A 161 3.04 -20.57 6.04
CA ARG A 161 2.20 -20.92 4.88
C ARG A 161 0.74 -20.63 5.19
N ILE A 162 0.05 -20.04 4.22
CA ILE A 162 -1.38 -19.81 4.23
C ILE A 162 -1.98 -20.80 3.22
N PRO A 163 -2.72 -21.82 3.68
CA PRO A 163 -3.31 -22.80 2.77
C PRO A 163 -4.41 -22.15 1.91
N HIS A 164 -4.71 -22.76 0.77
CA HIS A 164 -5.67 -22.21 -0.20
C HIS A 164 -7.03 -21.89 0.42
N GLU A 165 -7.54 -22.75 1.31
CA GLU A 165 -8.82 -22.56 2.01
C GLU A 165 -8.88 -21.30 2.90
N ASP A 166 -7.74 -20.77 3.33
CA ASP A 166 -7.62 -19.61 4.21
C ASP A 166 -7.06 -18.37 3.49
N SER A 167 -6.67 -18.52 2.22
CA SER A 167 -5.95 -17.50 1.44
C SER A 167 -6.74 -16.20 1.23
N ALA A 168 -8.06 -16.27 1.14
CA ALA A 168 -8.92 -15.12 0.90
C ALA A 168 -9.16 -14.27 2.18
N THR A 169 -8.85 -14.82 3.35
CA THR A 169 -9.23 -14.26 4.67
C THR A 169 -8.04 -14.13 5.62
N THR A 170 -6.84 -14.48 5.14
CA THR A 170 -5.58 -14.37 5.89
C THR A 170 -4.63 -13.42 5.18
N GLN A 171 -4.38 -12.24 5.77
CA GLN A 171 -3.51 -11.24 5.17
C GLN A 171 -2.91 -10.29 6.22
N PRO A 172 -1.70 -9.77 5.97
CA PRO A 172 -1.08 -8.74 6.81
C PRO A 172 -1.81 -7.41 6.64
N TYR A 173 -2.03 -6.69 7.74
CA TYR A 173 -2.57 -5.33 7.76
C TYR A 173 -1.49 -4.26 8.04
N GLY A 174 -0.25 -4.70 8.25
CA GLY A 174 0.92 -3.83 8.43
C GLY A 174 1.58 -3.98 9.79
N PHE A 175 2.67 -3.22 9.97
CA PHE A 175 3.48 -3.23 11.19
C PHE A 175 3.14 -2.06 12.12
N SER A 176 3.36 -2.26 13.42
CA SER A 176 3.46 -1.18 14.40
C SER A 176 4.55 -0.17 14.01
N ALA A 177 4.49 1.05 14.55
CA ALA A 177 5.42 2.12 14.23
C ALA A 177 6.89 1.76 14.54
N ASP A 178 7.12 0.97 15.59
CA ASP A 178 8.44 0.45 15.96
C ASP A 178 8.88 -0.77 15.12
N GLY A 179 8.03 -1.27 14.23
CA GLY A 179 8.31 -2.40 13.36
C GLY A 179 8.35 -3.77 14.06
N ASN A 180 8.02 -3.88 15.35
CA ASN A 180 8.14 -5.14 16.10
C ASN A 180 6.89 -6.01 16.03
N THR A 181 5.71 -5.42 15.83
CA THR A 181 4.44 -6.13 15.82
C THR A 181 3.85 -6.13 14.42
N LEU A 182 3.54 -7.32 13.90
CA LEU A 182 2.71 -7.49 12.72
C LEU A 182 1.25 -7.63 13.12
N TYR A 183 0.37 -6.83 12.51
CA TYR A 183 -1.07 -7.05 12.60
C TYR A 183 -1.52 -7.96 11.44
N LEU A 184 -2.14 -9.09 11.76
CA LEU A 184 -2.50 -10.14 10.81
C LEU A 184 -3.98 -10.48 10.97
N GLY A 185 -4.76 -10.38 9.89
CA GLY A 185 -6.05 -11.08 9.81
C GLY A 185 -5.78 -12.55 9.52
N ASP A 186 -6.36 -13.45 10.28
CA ASP A 186 -6.06 -14.89 10.18
C ASP A 186 -7.30 -15.74 10.45
N SER A 187 -7.69 -16.53 9.45
CA SER A 187 -8.80 -17.50 9.54
C SER A 187 -8.32 -18.92 9.84
N ARG A 188 -7.01 -19.19 9.87
CA ARG A 188 -6.49 -20.55 10.02
C ARG A 188 -6.91 -21.17 11.35
N GLY A 189 -7.46 -22.38 11.27
CA GLY A 189 -7.94 -23.12 12.43
C GLY A 189 -9.20 -22.52 13.08
N ARG A 190 -9.95 -21.66 12.37
CA ARG A 190 -11.21 -21.08 12.85
C ARG A 190 -12.21 -20.88 11.71
N ASN A 191 -13.47 -20.61 12.09
CA ASN A 191 -14.56 -20.42 11.14
C ASN A 191 -14.63 -18.98 10.57
N THR A 192 -14.14 -17.99 11.32
CA THR A 192 -14.18 -16.57 10.93
C THR A 192 -12.80 -15.94 11.08
N SER A 193 -12.41 -15.03 10.19
CA SER A 193 -11.15 -14.30 10.31
C SER A 193 -11.13 -13.40 11.55
N ALA A 194 -10.01 -13.43 12.26
CA ALA A 194 -9.77 -12.62 13.45
C ALA A 194 -8.47 -11.82 13.32
N LEU A 195 -8.39 -10.69 14.02
CA LEU A 195 -7.21 -9.84 14.04
C LEU A 195 -6.24 -10.28 15.15
N PHE A 196 -4.99 -10.55 14.79
CA PHE A 196 -3.89 -10.87 15.69
C PHE A 196 -2.82 -9.80 15.64
N ALA A 197 -2.18 -9.59 16.79
CA ALA A 197 -0.88 -8.94 16.88
C ALA A 197 0.17 -10.04 17.08
N ILE A 198 1.19 -10.06 16.24
CA ILE A 198 2.27 -11.03 16.27
C ILE A 198 3.57 -10.28 16.56
N ASP A 199 4.20 -10.60 17.69
CA ASP A 199 5.55 -10.11 18.01
C ASP A 199 6.56 -10.82 17.11
N MET A 200 7.15 -10.10 16.17
CA MET A 200 8.01 -10.67 15.13
C MET A 200 9.40 -11.05 15.63
N ARG A 201 9.71 -10.79 16.91
CA ARG A 201 10.99 -11.20 17.54
C ARG A 201 10.94 -12.62 18.07
N ASN A 202 9.76 -13.10 18.45
CA ASN A 202 9.57 -14.42 19.07
C ASN A 202 8.35 -15.19 18.55
N ASN A 203 7.61 -14.63 17.58
CA ASN A 203 6.36 -15.13 17.01
C ASN A 203 5.21 -15.32 18.02
N ALA A 204 5.26 -14.66 19.17
CA ALA A 204 4.16 -14.70 20.14
C ALA A 204 2.93 -13.99 19.54
N GLN A 205 1.80 -14.68 19.57
CA GLN A 205 0.54 -14.18 19.01
C GLN A 205 -0.41 -13.75 20.11
N ARG A 206 -1.10 -12.62 19.89
CA ARG A 206 -2.14 -12.09 20.76
C ARG A 206 -3.38 -11.76 19.94
N LEU A 207 -4.54 -12.30 20.35
CA LEU A 207 -5.83 -11.94 19.76
C LEU A 207 -6.17 -10.47 20.10
N ILE A 208 -6.54 -9.71 19.07
CA ILE A 208 -6.98 -8.31 19.20
C ILE A 208 -8.49 -8.21 19.07
N ALA A 209 -9.06 -8.83 18.03
CA ALA A 209 -10.50 -8.78 17.76
C ALA A 209 -10.95 -10.03 17.03
N ALA A 210 -12.15 -10.53 17.37
CA ALA A 210 -12.83 -11.62 16.70
C ALA A 210 -14.35 -11.48 16.86
N ASP A 211 -15.12 -11.99 15.90
CA ASP A 211 -16.55 -12.25 16.04
C ASP A 211 -16.83 -13.68 15.58
N ALA A 212 -17.73 -14.39 16.27
CA ALA A 212 -18.05 -15.79 15.95
C ALA A 212 -18.90 -15.96 14.68
N ARG A 213 -19.47 -14.87 14.14
CA ARG A 213 -20.43 -14.87 13.05
C ARG A 213 -19.97 -14.11 11.81
N ALA A 214 -18.92 -13.31 11.93
CA ALA A 214 -18.45 -12.43 10.87
C ALA A 214 -16.93 -12.43 10.75
N ASP A 215 -16.46 -12.41 9.50
CA ASP A 215 -15.05 -12.22 9.18
C ASP A 215 -14.62 -10.78 9.39
N LEU A 216 -13.35 -10.62 9.76
CA LEU A 216 -12.66 -9.35 9.66
C LEU A 216 -12.65 -8.85 8.20
N SER A 217 -13.20 -7.67 7.94
CA SER A 217 -13.19 -7.06 6.61
C SER A 217 -12.11 -5.98 6.45
N LYS A 218 -11.94 -5.11 7.44
CA LYS A 218 -11.03 -3.97 7.39
C LYS A 218 -10.48 -3.66 8.78
N VAL A 219 -9.21 -3.27 8.82
CA VAL A 219 -8.58 -2.67 10.00
C VAL A 219 -8.34 -1.19 9.70
N VAL A 220 -8.80 -0.32 10.60
CA VAL A 220 -8.46 1.10 10.58
C VAL A 220 -7.44 1.31 11.68
N VAL A 221 -6.31 1.89 11.32
CA VAL A 221 -5.17 2.06 12.21
C VAL A 221 -4.88 3.56 12.32
N HIS A 222 -4.45 4.01 13.50
CA HIS A 222 -4.06 5.40 13.71
C HIS A 222 -2.94 5.78 12.73
N PRO A 223 -2.97 6.93 12.06
CA PRO A 223 -1.97 7.26 11.03
C PRO A 223 -0.53 7.32 11.58
N THR A 224 -0.37 7.58 12.88
CA THR A 224 0.93 7.83 13.53
C THR A 224 1.25 7.03 14.80
N GLU A 225 0.32 6.24 15.37
CA GLU A 225 0.46 5.71 16.75
C GLU A 225 0.27 4.18 16.90
N ASN A 226 0.41 3.40 15.83
CA ASN A 226 0.11 1.95 15.87
C ASN A 226 1.21 1.06 16.46
#